data_AF-A0AAD5VUS1-F1
#
_entry.id   AF-A0AAD5VUS1-F1
#
_cell.length_a   1.000
_cell.length_b   1.000
_cell.length_c   1.000
_cell.angle_alpha   90.00
_cell.angle_beta   90.00
_cell.angle_gamma   90.00
#
_symmetry.space_group_name_H-M   'P 1'
#
loop_
_entity.id
_entity.type
_entity.pdbx_description
1 polymer ?
#
loop_
_entity_poly.entity_id
_entity_poly.type
_entity_poly.pdbx_seq_one_letter_code
_entity_poly.pdbx_strand_id
1 'polypeptide(L)'
;MGFTPLSRLSYLTSILALTLPTLVSSSPPSCRFASQYTPSQILSSPQSFENDLLYWEGKFHQHNVSYNALNGMTFDGTGDPGAVRWILSGEGVSDNGLNDVEKARNVAVGILEKKWESYRTFNETFPGFGGFLPWFAHSEFTPLTPTWDWNNRVPALDNGENIWGIYATIEALQRVGKKRYTDLANKWEGYLNYLKTTAARVFYHGSGQICAVAAINNQSLTVDHPDQSYTCEGLGSGGNPFIDDPYEGQSFMFFLYLFGSLNQTDKTALLEFKRPQLVSVDWAMQGYQNVSVQKGFWFSAHENWGWMQLPYTDIPLMRNLYENMERARTCDSHAKRLPGMFASINNSTDQNGEIIGYISNAGIPAIANQTVQELDVITPYSTMNTMIVNKTVGLLWWYNMAKARRMQSMFYDQPPPLLALLIELVNIDLYGSSESTRIDGTATSAFVSWDSKVTTVNGLLGGVASLVRARMQRQGVYEEFIRVVTEEYGRVFSSPLKGTSQGFCLPDIEVEDVGLVDFTTCQV
;
A
#
# COMPACT_ATOMS: atom_id res chain seq x y z
N MET A 1 -16.18 6.52 16.58
CA MET A 1 -16.16 5.24 15.84
C MET A 1 -15.56 5.56 14.49
N GLY A 2 -14.31 5.14 14.23
CA GLY A 2 -13.63 5.48 12.98
C GLY A 2 -14.27 4.76 11.79
N PHE A 3 -14.47 5.48 10.69
CA PHE A 3 -14.84 4.89 9.41
C PHE A 3 -13.56 4.70 8.60
N THR A 4 -13.19 3.44 8.37
CA THR A 4 -11.87 3.07 7.89
C THR A 4 -11.94 2.54 6.46
N PRO A 5 -11.03 3.00 5.58
CA PRO A 5 -10.76 2.33 4.31
C PRO A 5 -10.59 0.81 4.44
N LEU A 6 -10.84 0.11 3.34
CA LEU A 6 -10.25 -1.20 3.13
C LEU A 6 -8.75 -1.08 3.41
N SER A 7 -8.25 -1.75 4.45
CA SER A 7 -6.82 -1.76 4.77
C SER A 7 -6.05 -2.40 3.59
N ARG A 8 -5.44 -1.58 2.73
CA ARG A 8 -5.08 -1.89 1.33
C ARG A 8 -4.00 -2.97 1.13
N LEU A 9 -3.44 -3.55 2.20
CA LEU A 9 -2.16 -4.27 2.16
C LEU A 9 -2.12 -5.71 2.72
N SER A 10 -3.25 -6.28 3.14
CA SER A 10 -3.26 -7.41 4.08
C SER A 10 -2.66 -8.76 3.61
N TYR A 11 -2.28 -8.91 2.34
CA TYR A 11 -1.65 -10.13 1.80
C TYR A 11 -0.14 -10.03 1.63
N LEU A 12 0.40 -8.83 1.34
CA LEU A 12 1.79 -8.72 0.89
C LEU A 12 2.80 -9.09 1.98
N THR A 13 2.54 -8.75 3.25
CA THR A 13 3.45 -9.09 4.36
C THR A 13 3.65 -10.59 4.55
N SER A 14 2.61 -11.40 4.28
CA SER A 14 2.69 -12.86 4.41
C SER A 14 3.53 -13.52 3.31
N ILE A 15 3.72 -12.84 2.18
CA ILE A 15 4.50 -13.31 1.04
C ILE A 15 5.99 -13.21 1.32
N LEU A 16 6.42 -12.10 1.92
CA LEU A 16 7.82 -11.70 2.03
C LEU A 16 8.62 -12.56 3.01
N ALA A 17 7.96 -13.12 4.02
CA ALA A 17 8.53 -14.14 4.91
C ALA A 17 9.02 -15.42 4.17
N LEU A 18 8.54 -15.67 2.94
CA LEU A 18 8.87 -16.87 2.19
C LEU A 18 10.22 -16.77 1.45
N THR A 19 10.74 -15.56 1.21
CA THR A 19 11.83 -15.32 0.23
C THR A 19 13.12 -14.69 0.78
N LEU A 20 13.19 -14.31 2.06
CA LEU A 20 14.32 -13.54 2.61
C LEU A 20 15.47 -14.40 3.18
N PRO A 21 16.74 -13.94 3.06
CA PRO A 21 17.89 -14.48 3.80
C PRO A 21 17.93 -13.96 5.25
N THR A 22 18.70 -14.63 6.11
CA THR A 22 18.81 -14.33 7.54
C THR A 22 19.60 -13.05 7.84
N LEU A 23 19.03 -12.19 8.69
CA LEU A 23 19.71 -11.05 9.30
C LEU A 23 19.56 -11.12 10.83
N VAL A 24 20.66 -11.00 11.56
CA VAL A 24 20.69 -10.96 13.03
C VAL A 24 21.65 -9.87 13.48
N SER A 25 21.11 -8.80 14.04
CA SER A 25 21.84 -7.96 15.00
C SER A 25 21.75 -8.63 16.37
N SER A 26 22.82 -8.57 17.16
CA SER A 26 22.86 -9.15 18.52
C SER A 26 22.11 -8.32 19.58
N SER A 27 21.60 -7.15 19.22
CA SER A 27 20.82 -6.26 20.10
C SER A 27 19.77 -5.50 19.29
N PRO A 28 18.56 -5.28 19.84
CA PRO A 28 17.59 -4.34 19.28
C PRO A 28 18.21 -2.95 19.03
N PRO A 29 17.90 -2.29 17.89
CA PRO A 29 18.24 -0.89 17.69
C PRO A 29 17.45 0.01 18.64
N SER A 30 17.91 1.25 18.86
CA SER A 30 17.11 2.26 19.59
C SER A 30 15.81 2.56 18.85
N CYS A 31 14.75 2.92 19.56
CA CYS A 31 13.52 3.36 18.91
C CYS A 31 13.73 4.62 18.06
N ARG A 32 14.46 5.60 18.59
CA ARG A 32 14.79 6.85 17.88
C ARG A 32 15.98 6.69 16.93
N PHE A 33 16.10 5.52 16.28
CA PHE A 33 17.28 5.18 15.47
C PHE A 33 17.58 6.19 14.37
N ALA A 34 16.60 6.92 13.81
CA ALA A 34 16.86 7.86 12.73
C ALA A 34 17.88 8.93 13.15
N SER A 35 17.78 9.46 14.37
CA SER A 35 18.76 10.42 14.90
C SER A 35 20.17 9.85 15.15
N GLN A 36 20.36 8.52 15.10
CA GLN A 36 21.65 7.85 15.27
C GLN A 36 22.44 7.72 13.95
N TYR A 37 21.79 7.95 12.80
CA TYR A 37 22.40 7.92 11.48
C TYR A 37 22.62 9.33 10.92
N THR A 38 23.60 9.47 10.04
CA THR A 38 23.80 10.63 9.16
C THR A 38 23.45 10.28 7.70
N PRO A 39 23.12 11.27 6.86
CA PRO A 39 22.96 11.05 5.43
C PRO A 39 24.17 10.37 4.76
N SER A 40 25.39 10.69 5.20
CA SER A 40 26.62 10.07 4.67
C SER A 40 26.79 8.59 5.05
N GLN A 41 26.29 8.17 6.22
CA GLN A 41 26.25 6.75 6.60
C GLN A 41 25.24 5.97 5.75
N ILE A 42 24.03 6.52 5.54
CA ILE A 42 23.00 5.89 4.70
C ILE A 42 23.46 5.82 3.23
N LEU A 43 24.10 6.87 2.71
CA LEU A 43 24.67 6.90 1.36
C LEU A 43 25.75 5.83 1.14
N SER A 44 26.59 5.56 2.15
CA SER A 44 27.72 4.64 2.03
C SER A 44 27.38 3.19 2.38
N SER A 45 26.45 2.96 3.31
CA SER A 45 26.01 1.63 3.74
C SER A 45 24.55 1.66 4.22
N PRO A 46 23.56 1.64 3.31
CA PRO A 46 22.14 1.76 3.68
C PRO A 46 21.61 0.56 4.49
N GLN A 47 22.29 -0.60 4.44
CA GLN A 47 21.77 -1.85 5.00
C GLN A 47 21.53 -1.80 6.51
N SER A 48 22.37 -1.11 7.29
CA SER A 48 22.15 -1.01 8.75
C SER A 48 20.89 -0.20 9.06
N PHE A 49 20.71 0.94 8.39
CA PHE A 49 19.52 1.78 8.52
C PHE A 49 18.25 1.07 8.05
N GLU A 50 18.34 0.33 6.95
CA GLU A 50 17.27 -0.54 6.45
C GLU A 50 16.88 -1.63 7.45
N ASN A 51 17.85 -2.30 8.09
CA ASN A 51 17.57 -3.32 9.09
C ASN A 51 16.85 -2.73 10.31
N ASP A 52 17.23 -1.52 10.74
CA ASP A 52 16.62 -0.85 11.90
C ASP A 52 15.19 -0.36 11.57
N LEU A 53 14.97 0.17 10.37
CA LEU A 53 13.64 0.47 9.84
C LEU A 53 12.78 -0.79 9.83
N LEU A 54 13.26 -1.88 9.24
CA LEU A 54 12.53 -3.14 9.14
C LEU A 54 12.27 -3.79 10.52
N TYR A 55 13.17 -3.61 11.49
CA TYR A 55 12.96 -4.03 12.88
C TYR A 55 11.74 -3.32 13.49
N TRP A 56 11.68 -1.99 13.35
CA TRP A 56 10.64 -1.17 13.98
C TRP A 56 9.31 -1.14 13.23
N GLU A 57 9.32 -1.13 11.89
CA GLU A 57 8.10 -1.35 11.09
C GLU A 57 7.52 -2.75 11.33
N GLY A 58 8.37 -3.74 11.57
CA GLY A 58 7.97 -5.09 12.02
C GLY A 58 7.27 -5.12 13.38
N LYS A 59 7.28 -4.01 14.13
CA LYS A 59 6.48 -3.83 15.35
C LYS A 59 5.10 -3.25 15.08
N PHE A 60 4.74 -2.79 13.88
CA PHE A 60 3.34 -2.49 13.59
C PHE A 60 2.51 -3.78 13.44
N HIS A 61 3.12 -4.87 12.95
CA HIS A 61 2.44 -6.14 12.66
C HIS A 61 2.13 -6.99 13.91
N GLN A 62 1.04 -6.68 14.62
CA GLN A 62 0.71 -7.33 15.89
C GLN A 62 -0.79 -7.16 16.25
N HIS A 63 -1.31 -8.05 17.10
CA HIS A 63 -2.75 -8.18 17.42
C HIS A 63 -3.29 -6.89 18.04
N ASN A 64 -4.48 -6.46 17.61
CA ASN A 64 -5.16 -5.26 18.12
C ASN A 64 -4.41 -3.95 17.85
N VAL A 65 -3.37 -3.97 17.00
CA VAL A 65 -2.69 -2.77 16.48
C VAL A 65 -2.84 -2.63 14.97
N SER A 66 -2.59 -3.69 14.21
CA SER A 66 -2.71 -3.67 12.73
C SER A 66 -3.55 -4.81 12.18
N TYR A 67 -3.76 -5.87 12.97
CA TYR A 67 -4.64 -6.97 12.61
C TYR A 67 -5.24 -7.64 13.84
N ASN A 68 -6.29 -8.43 13.63
CA ASN A 68 -6.91 -9.28 14.60
C ASN A 68 -6.35 -10.70 14.43
N ALA A 69 -5.67 -11.21 15.46
CA ALA A 69 -4.99 -12.50 15.36
C ALA A 69 -5.95 -13.70 15.44
N LEU A 70 -7.23 -13.52 15.77
CA LEU A 70 -8.23 -14.58 15.80
C LEU A 70 -8.77 -14.87 14.39
N ASN A 71 -9.09 -13.83 13.62
CA ASN A 71 -9.69 -13.94 12.30
C ASN A 71 -8.70 -13.67 11.13
N GLY A 72 -7.49 -13.19 11.42
CA GLY A 72 -6.45 -12.88 10.43
C GLY A 72 -6.73 -11.63 9.59
N MET A 73 -7.73 -10.83 9.94
CA MET A 73 -8.10 -9.60 9.24
C MET A 73 -7.38 -8.39 9.79
N THR A 74 -7.02 -7.49 8.89
CA THR A 74 -6.33 -6.24 9.18
C THR A 74 -7.32 -5.15 9.58
N PHE A 75 -6.91 -4.35 10.56
CA PHE A 75 -7.45 -3.01 10.75
C PHE A 75 -6.74 -2.07 9.76
N ASP A 76 -7.34 -0.93 9.44
CA ASP A 76 -6.65 0.14 8.68
C ASP A 76 -5.44 0.67 9.47
N GLY A 77 -5.64 0.86 10.77
CA GLY A 77 -4.66 1.31 11.73
C GLY A 77 -5.27 1.33 13.14
N THR A 78 -4.49 1.76 14.12
CA THR A 78 -4.97 1.98 15.50
C THR A 78 -4.24 3.16 16.15
N GLY A 79 -4.84 3.67 17.23
CA GLY A 79 -4.18 4.49 18.23
C GLY A 79 -4.29 3.86 19.63
N ASP A 80 -4.43 2.54 19.71
CA ASP A 80 -4.72 1.77 20.93
C ASP A 80 -3.67 0.63 21.07
N PRO A 81 -3.12 0.34 22.26
CA PRO A 81 -1.87 -0.41 22.38
C PRO A 81 -2.02 -1.87 22.83
N GLY A 82 -1.03 -2.72 22.53
CA GLY A 82 -0.89 -4.03 23.19
C GLY A 82 -0.30 -5.15 22.33
N ALA A 83 1.03 -5.15 22.11
CA ALA A 83 1.55 -5.76 20.89
C ALA A 83 3.09 -6.06 20.91
N VAL A 84 3.69 -7.12 20.31
CA VAL A 84 3.20 -8.47 19.91
C VAL A 84 4.04 -9.24 18.81
N ARG A 85 5.13 -8.68 18.25
CA ARG A 85 6.28 -9.32 17.49
C ARG A 85 6.12 -9.94 16.05
N TRP A 86 7.08 -9.53 15.19
CA TRP A 86 7.87 -10.32 14.20
C TRP A 86 7.39 -10.53 12.74
N ILE A 87 8.08 -9.86 11.79
CA ILE A 87 8.39 -10.41 10.44
C ILE A 87 9.89 -10.34 10.08
N LEU A 88 10.71 -9.47 10.72
CA LEU A 88 12.10 -9.17 10.27
C LEU A 88 13.19 -9.06 11.37
N SER A 89 12.89 -9.38 12.64
CA SER A 89 13.62 -8.78 13.79
C SER A 89 14.45 -9.72 14.68
N GLY A 90 14.99 -10.84 14.18
CA GLY A 90 15.84 -11.81 14.93
C GLY A 90 15.19 -12.61 16.08
N GLU A 91 14.43 -11.97 16.95
CA GLU A 91 13.99 -12.52 18.24
C GLU A 91 12.67 -13.30 18.24
N GLY A 92 12.63 -14.46 17.60
CA GLY A 92 11.57 -15.43 17.83
C GLY A 92 12.00 -16.44 18.89
N VAL A 93 11.60 -16.30 20.16
CA VAL A 93 11.85 -17.35 21.16
C VAL A 93 11.08 -18.61 20.74
N SER A 94 11.76 -19.75 20.67
CA SER A 94 11.10 -21.05 20.49
C SER A 94 11.82 -22.14 21.26
N ASP A 95 11.10 -22.86 22.11
CA ASP A 95 11.54 -24.12 22.73
C ASP A 95 11.72 -25.28 21.73
N ASN A 96 11.63 -25.03 20.42
CA ASN A 96 11.51 -26.03 19.36
C ASN A 96 12.61 -25.98 18.27
N GLY A 97 13.71 -25.23 18.49
CA GLY A 97 14.91 -25.33 17.65
C GLY A 97 14.78 -24.91 16.16
N LEU A 98 13.76 -24.12 15.80
CA LEU A 98 13.59 -23.61 14.44
C LEU A 98 14.45 -22.35 14.20
N ASN A 99 14.89 -22.13 12.95
CA ASN A 99 15.48 -20.86 12.53
C ASN A 99 14.41 -19.78 12.29
N ASP A 100 14.81 -18.52 12.27
CA ASP A 100 13.87 -17.40 12.30
C ASP A 100 13.06 -17.21 11.00
N VAL A 101 13.64 -17.60 9.86
CA VAL A 101 12.92 -17.64 8.57
C VAL A 101 11.74 -18.61 8.66
N GLU A 102 11.93 -19.80 9.23
CA GLU A 102 10.84 -20.78 9.38
C GLU A 102 9.80 -20.33 10.42
N LYS A 103 10.18 -19.54 11.44
CA LYS A 103 9.23 -18.91 12.37
C LYS A 103 8.34 -17.90 11.63
N ALA A 104 8.95 -16.96 10.89
CA ALA A 104 8.22 -15.96 10.12
C ALA A 104 7.24 -16.59 9.12
N ARG A 105 7.65 -17.65 8.42
CA ARG A 105 6.78 -18.40 7.51
C ARG A 105 5.60 -19.06 8.22
N ASN A 106 5.82 -19.65 9.39
CA ASN A 106 4.74 -20.28 10.15
C ASN A 106 3.71 -19.25 10.68
N VAL A 107 4.15 -18.04 11.06
CA VAL A 107 3.27 -16.92 11.40
C VAL A 107 2.45 -16.49 10.18
N ALA A 108 3.10 -16.21 9.05
CA ALA A 108 2.45 -15.81 7.80
C ALA A 108 1.40 -16.84 7.33
N VAL A 109 1.76 -18.13 7.29
CA VAL A 109 0.83 -19.21 6.89
C VAL A 109 -0.34 -19.34 7.87
N GLY A 110 -0.11 -19.22 9.18
CA GLY A 110 -1.18 -19.28 10.17
C GLY A 110 -2.16 -18.09 10.08
N ILE A 111 -1.69 -16.91 9.70
CA ILE A 111 -2.53 -15.74 9.45
C ILE A 111 -3.31 -15.91 8.14
N LEU A 112 -2.67 -16.37 7.06
CA LEU A 112 -3.32 -16.65 5.78
C LEU A 112 -4.39 -17.75 5.87
N GLU A 113 -4.20 -18.76 6.72
CA GLU A 113 -5.21 -19.79 6.99
C GLU A 113 -6.48 -19.21 7.64
N LYS A 114 -6.31 -18.33 8.63
CA LYS A 114 -7.42 -17.63 9.30
C LYS A 114 -8.10 -16.61 8.38
N LYS A 115 -7.31 -15.85 7.62
CA LYS A 115 -7.79 -14.89 6.63
C LYS A 115 -8.64 -15.59 5.55
N TRP A 116 -8.20 -16.76 5.07
CA TRP A 116 -8.99 -17.54 4.10
C TRP A 116 -10.35 -17.95 4.68
N GLU A 117 -10.38 -18.42 5.92
CA GLU A 117 -11.62 -18.83 6.59
C GLU A 117 -12.57 -17.63 6.78
N SER A 118 -12.04 -16.47 7.20
CA SER A 118 -12.77 -15.21 7.28
C SER A 118 -13.39 -14.79 5.94
N TYR A 119 -12.64 -14.88 4.85
CA TYR A 119 -13.12 -14.57 3.50
C TYR A 119 -14.21 -15.54 3.04
N ARG A 120 -14.05 -16.84 3.33
CA ARG A 120 -15.04 -17.89 3.06
C ARG A 120 -16.36 -17.60 3.79
N THR A 121 -16.29 -17.35 5.11
CA THR A 121 -17.46 -17.04 5.94
C THR A 121 -18.15 -15.73 5.52
N PHE A 122 -17.39 -14.70 5.16
CA PHE A 122 -17.94 -13.46 4.62
C PHE A 122 -18.74 -13.72 3.34
N ASN A 123 -18.16 -14.43 2.37
CA ASN A 123 -18.83 -14.74 1.11
C ASN A 123 -20.06 -15.66 1.27
N GLU A 124 -20.05 -16.56 2.25
CA GLU A 124 -21.22 -17.38 2.60
C GLU A 124 -22.35 -16.56 3.24
N THR A 125 -22.01 -15.48 3.97
CA THR A 125 -22.98 -14.60 4.65
C THR A 125 -23.52 -13.50 3.72
N PHE A 126 -22.66 -12.99 2.82
CA PHE A 126 -22.96 -11.87 1.92
C PHE A 126 -22.59 -12.21 0.45
N PRO A 127 -23.22 -13.24 -0.14
CA PRO A 127 -22.85 -13.74 -1.47
C PRO A 127 -23.11 -12.74 -2.61
N GLY A 128 -23.86 -11.66 -2.37
CA GLY A 128 -24.11 -10.61 -3.35
C GLY A 128 -22.86 -9.78 -3.68
N PHE A 129 -21.83 -9.81 -2.83
CA PHE A 129 -20.53 -9.26 -3.16
C PHE A 129 -19.74 -10.11 -4.17
N GLY A 130 -20.20 -11.33 -4.52
CA GLY A 130 -19.52 -12.17 -5.51
C GLY A 130 -18.07 -12.52 -5.16
N GLY A 131 -17.78 -12.62 -3.87
CA GLY A 131 -16.44 -12.87 -3.32
C GLY A 131 -15.60 -11.63 -3.06
N PHE A 132 -15.92 -10.49 -3.68
CA PHE A 132 -15.22 -9.22 -3.44
C PHE A 132 -15.49 -8.69 -2.02
N LEU A 133 -14.68 -7.77 -1.52
CA LEU A 133 -14.89 -7.16 -0.20
C LEU A 133 -15.32 -5.69 -0.30
N PRO A 134 -16.34 -5.25 0.47
CA PRO A 134 -16.56 -3.84 0.77
C PRO A 134 -15.52 -3.34 1.78
N TRP A 135 -15.62 -2.09 2.22
CA TRP A 135 -15.01 -1.70 3.50
C TRP A 135 -15.76 -2.40 4.63
N PHE A 136 -15.04 -3.07 5.52
CA PHE A 136 -15.60 -3.99 6.52
C PHE A 136 -15.20 -3.63 7.95
N ALA A 137 -16.09 -3.92 8.88
CA ALA A 137 -15.81 -3.97 10.30
C ALA A 137 -15.62 -5.43 10.75
N HIS A 138 -14.73 -5.64 11.72
CA HIS A 138 -14.58 -6.90 12.44
C HIS A 138 -14.10 -6.64 13.87
N SER A 139 -14.27 -7.61 14.76
CA SER A 139 -13.73 -7.58 16.12
C SER A 139 -13.27 -8.98 16.53
N GLU A 140 -12.78 -9.17 17.75
CA GLU A 140 -12.45 -10.50 18.28
C GLU A 140 -13.65 -11.47 18.24
N PHE A 141 -14.87 -10.94 18.40
CA PHE A 141 -16.10 -11.73 18.51
C PHE A 141 -17.09 -11.52 17.35
N THR A 142 -16.84 -10.54 16.48
CA THR A 142 -17.71 -10.19 15.35
C THR A 142 -17.06 -10.64 14.05
N PRO A 143 -17.71 -11.54 13.27
CA PRO A 143 -17.32 -11.85 11.90
C PRO A 143 -17.25 -10.59 11.02
N LEU A 144 -16.65 -10.72 9.85
CA LEU A 144 -16.55 -9.63 8.89
C LEU A 144 -17.96 -9.21 8.49
N THR A 145 -18.24 -7.91 8.59
CA THR A 145 -19.49 -7.29 8.17
C THR A 145 -19.16 -6.02 7.39
N PRO A 146 -19.95 -5.62 6.38
CA PRO A 146 -19.77 -4.32 5.76
C PRO A 146 -19.91 -3.22 6.82
N THR A 147 -19.09 -2.16 6.72
CA THR A 147 -19.34 -0.93 7.49
C THR A 147 -20.72 -0.36 7.12
N TRP A 148 -21.33 0.45 7.99
CA TRP A 148 -22.72 0.87 7.79
C TRP A 148 -22.92 1.58 6.43
N ASP A 149 -21.93 2.36 6.03
CA ASP A 149 -21.84 3.14 4.81
C ASP A 149 -21.45 2.31 3.58
N TRP A 150 -20.93 1.09 3.74
CA TRP A 150 -20.58 0.17 2.64
C TRP A 150 -21.48 -1.07 2.52
N ASN A 151 -22.59 -1.12 3.26
CA ASN A 151 -23.65 -2.08 2.94
C ASN A 151 -24.10 -1.91 1.49
N ASN A 152 -24.18 -3.02 0.76
CA ASN A 152 -24.55 -3.05 -0.65
C ASN A 152 -23.65 -2.23 -1.59
N ARG A 153 -22.40 -1.89 -1.21
CA ARG A 153 -21.46 -1.11 -2.03
C ARG A 153 -20.10 -1.80 -2.05
N VAL A 154 -19.47 -1.93 -3.22
CA VAL A 154 -18.17 -2.60 -3.35
C VAL A 154 -17.23 -1.84 -4.29
N PRO A 155 -15.99 -1.53 -3.87
CA PRO A 155 -15.05 -0.77 -4.70
C PRO A 155 -14.22 -1.69 -5.61
N ALA A 156 -14.03 -1.29 -6.86
CA ALA A 156 -13.19 -2.06 -7.80
C ALA A 156 -11.69 -1.90 -7.51
N LEU A 157 -11.27 -0.68 -7.14
CA LEU A 157 -9.87 -0.31 -6.94
C LEU A 157 -9.19 -1.21 -5.89
N ASP A 158 -9.66 -1.15 -4.65
CA ASP A 158 -9.12 -1.87 -3.49
C ASP A 158 -9.15 -3.40 -3.72
N ASN A 159 -10.19 -3.90 -4.40
CA ASN A 159 -10.27 -5.31 -4.77
C ASN A 159 -9.24 -5.69 -5.85
N GLY A 160 -8.95 -4.81 -6.80
CA GLY A 160 -7.89 -5.01 -7.79
C GLY A 160 -6.52 -5.20 -7.13
N GLU A 161 -6.20 -4.36 -6.14
CA GLU A 161 -4.98 -4.47 -5.36
C GLU A 161 -4.90 -5.77 -4.56
N ASN A 162 -6.01 -6.11 -3.89
CA ASN A 162 -6.16 -7.33 -3.11
C ASN A 162 -5.93 -8.59 -3.95
N ILE A 163 -6.50 -8.62 -5.15
CA ILE A 163 -6.42 -9.74 -6.10
C ILE A 163 -4.97 -10.05 -6.51
N TRP A 164 -4.16 -9.04 -6.84
CA TRP A 164 -2.77 -9.27 -7.22
C TRP A 164 -1.89 -9.64 -6.02
N GLY A 165 -2.22 -9.17 -4.81
CA GLY A 165 -1.67 -9.70 -3.56
C GLY A 165 -1.93 -11.20 -3.37
N ILE A 166 -3.18 -11.64 -3.54
CA ILE A 166 -3.56 -13.07 -3.50
C ILE A 166 -2.85 -13.86 -4.60
N TYR A 167 -2.78 -13.31 -5.81
CA TYR A 167 -2.11 -13.93 -6.97
C TYR A 167 -0.62 -14.21 -6.67
N ALA A 168 0.09 -13.25 -6.08
CA ALA A 168 1.46 -13.42 -5.62
C ALA A 168 1.59 -14.39 -4.43
N THR A 169 0.62 -14.39 -3.50
CA THR A 169 0.58 -15.32 -2.35
C THR A 169 0.52 -16.78 -2.81
N ILE A 170 -0.34 -17.09 -3.77
CA ILE A 170 -0.48 -18.46 -4.31
C ILE A 170 0.85 -18.94 -4.89
N GLU A 171 1.56 -18.09 -5.67
CA GLU A 171 2.88 -18.41 -6.20
C GLU A 171 3.92 -18.65 -5.09
N ALA A 172 4.00 -17.75 -4.11
CA ALA A 172 4.99 -17.85 -3.05
C ALA A 172 4.80 -19.13 -2.21
N LEU A 173 3.55 -19.48 -1.89
CA LEU A 173 3.20 -20.73 -1.21
C LEU A 173 3.56 -21.97 -2.06
N GLN A 174 3.25 -21.95 -3.36
CA GLN A 174 3.56 -23.05 -4.28
C GLN A 174 5.08 -23.28 -4.40
N ARG A 175 5.89 -22.22 -4.48
CA ARG A 175 7.36 -22.32 -4.57
C ARG A 175 8.03 -22.99 -3.38
N VAL A 176 7.46 -22.92 -2.18
CA VAL A 176 8.03 -23.56 -0.98
C VAL A 176 7.89 -25.10 -1.02
N GLY A 177 6.94 -25.63 -1.81
CA GLY A 177 6.81 -27.08 -2.06
C GLY A 177 6.37 -27.93 -0.85
N LYS A 178 6.06 -27.31 0.30
CA LYS A 178 5.56 -28.00 1.50
C LYS A 178 4.06 -28.26 1.40
N LYS A 179 3.60 -29.47 1.74
CA LYS A 179 2.18 -29.87 1.63
C LYS A 179 1.19 -28.85 2.21
N ARG A 180 1.37 -28.40 3.46
CA ARG A 180 0.49 -27.38 4.10
C ARG A 180 0.38 -26.09 3.28
N TYR A 181 1.48 -25.67 2.66
CA TYR A 181 1.58 -24.44 1.89
C TYR A 181 0.88 -24.63 0.54
N THR A 182 1.08 -25.76 -0.13
CA THR A 182 0.36 -26.14 -1.35
C THR A 182 -1.15 -26.29 -1.11
N ASP A 183 -1.57 -26.93 -0.01
CA ASP A 183 -2.98 -27.08 0.35
C ASP A 183 -3.64 -25.71 0.59
N LEU A 184 -2.96 -24.77 1.24
CA LEU A 184 -3.40 -23.38 1.41
C LEU A 184 -3.39 -22.60 0.09
N ALA A 185 -2.40 -22.82 -0.77
CA ALA A 185 -2.35 -22.20 -2.10
C ALA A 185 -3.55 -22.63 -2.95
N ASN A 186 -3.95 -23.91 -2.89
CA ASN A 186 -5.13 -24.43 -3.59
C ASN A 186 -6.44 -23.81 -3.07
N LYS A 187 -6.53 -23.53 -1.76
CA LYS A 187 -7.66 -22.81 -1.16
C LYS A 187 -7.78 -21.37 -1.71
N TRP A 188 -6.66 -20.64 -1.77
CA TRP A 188 -6.61 -19.29 -2.35
C TRP A 188 -6.82 -19.29 -3.87
N GLU A 189 -6.33 -20.30 -4.60
CA GLU A 189 -6.60 -20.50 -6.03
C GLU A 189 -8.11 -20.70 -6.29
N GLY A 190 -8.79 -21.47 -5.44
CA GLY A 190 -10.25 -21.65 -5.52
C GLY A 190 -11.02 -20.33 -5.36
N TYR A 191 -10.67 -19.53 -4.34
CA TYR A 191 -11.25 -18.21 -4.13
C TYR A 191 -10.94 -17.24 -5.30
N LEU A 192 -9.69 -17.16 -5.75
CA LEU A 192 -9.29 -16.35 -6.90
C LEU A 192 -10.05 -16.76 -8.18
N ASN A 193 -10.28 -18.05 -8.40
CA ASN A 193 -11.06 -18.53 -9.54
C ASN A 193 -12.53 -18.13 -9.46
N TYR A 194 -13.12 -18.09 -8.26
CA TYR A 194 -14.47 -17.56 -8.08
C TYR A 194 -14.56 -16.07 -8.47
N LEU A 195 -13.60 -15.24 -8.05
CA LEU A 195 -13.55 -13.82 -8.44
C LEU A 195 -13.51 -13.61 -9.96
N LYS A 196 -12.84 -14.51 -10.71
CA LYS A 196 -12.81 -14.45 -12.19
C LYS A 196 -14.20 -14.64 -12.81
N THR A 197 -15.04 -15.46 -12.18
CA THR A 197 -16.41 -15.72 -12.67
C THR A 197 -17.40 -14.60 -12.36
N THR A 198 -17.17 -13.84 -11.29
CA THR A 198 -18.08 -12.79 -10.81
C THR A 198 -17.67 -11.38 -11.25
N ALA A 199 -16.38 -11.11 -11.51
CA ALA A 199 -15.85 -9.77 -11.81
C ALA A 199 -16.65 -8.98 -12.86
N ALA A 200 -16.90 -9.59 -14.02
CA ALA A 200 -17.65 -8.92 -15.08
C ALA A 200 -19.10 -8.64 -14.70
N ARG A 201 -19.75 -9.58 -13.99
CA ARG A 201 -21.15 -9.46 -13.56
C ARG A 201 -21.36 -8.38 -12.49
N VAL A 202 -20.39 -8.17 -11.62
CA VAL A 202 -20.45 -7.18 -10.53
C VAL A 202 -20.01 -5.78 -11.00
N PHE A 203 -18.96 -5.68 -11.82
CA PHE A 203 -18.30 -4.39 -12.11
C PHE A 203 -18.30 -3.93 -13.57
N TYR A 204 -18.50 -4.81 -14.55
CA TYR A 204 -18.44 -4.40 -15.96
C TYR A 204 -19.80 -3.88 -16.43
N HIS A 205 -19.88 -2.57 -16.66
CA HIS A 205 -21.09 -1.91 -17.13
C HIS A 205 -21.36 -2.15 -18.63
N GLY A 206 -20.31 -2.46 -19.39
CA GLY A 206 -20.33 -2.54 -20.85
C GLY A 206 -19.49 -1.43 -21.49
N SER A 207 -19.24 -1.52 -22.80
CA SER A 207 -18.60 -0.45 -23.59
C SER A 207 -17.27 0.07 -23.04
N GLY A 208 -16.50 -0.78 -22.35
CA GLY A 208 -15.22 -0.42 -21.73
C GLY A 208 -15.31 0.23 -20.35
N GLN A 209 -16.50 0.33 -19.78
CA GLN A 209 -16.74 0.99 -18.50
C GLN A 209 -16.75 -0.02 -17.35
N ILE A 210 -15.89 0.21 -16.36
CA ILE A 210 -15.81 -0.54 -15.10
C ILE A 210 -16.29 0.38 -13.98
N CYS A 211 -17.27 -0.02 -13.18
CA CYS A 211 -17.72 0.76 -12.03
C CYS A 211 -16.57 0.98 -11.03
N ALA A 212 -16.34 2.23 -10.60
CA ALA A 212 -15.40 2.51 -9.51
C ALA A 212 -15.92 1.96 -8.18
N VAL A 213 -17.22 2.18 -7.91
CA VAL A 213 -18.00 1.49 -6.88
C VAL A 213 -19.22 0.88 -7.55
N ALA A 214 -19.46 -0.41 -7.32
CA ALA A 214 -20.70 -1.08 -7.73
C ALA A 214 -21.69 -1.08 -6.56
N ALA A 215 -22.88 -0.52 -6.80
CA ALA A 215 -24.04 -0.62 -5.94
C ALA A 215 -24.79 -1.93 -6.26
N ILE A 216 -25.08 -2.70 -5.20
CA ILE A 216 -25.67 -4.03 -5.20
C ILE A 216 -27.14 -3.90 -4.78
N ASN A 217 -28.08 -4.65 -5.35
CA ASN A 217 -29.47 -4.56 -4.90
C ASN A 217 -29.66 -5.13 -3.48
N ASN A 218 -29.07 -6.29 -3.21
CA ASN A 218 -29.09 -6.91 -1.89
C ASN A 218 -27.90 -7.86 -1.70
N GLN A 219 -26.97 -7.51 -0.82
CA GLN A 219 -25.76 -8.28 -0.50
C GLN A 219 -26.01 -9.70 0.02
N SER A 220 -27.22 -10.01 0.54
CA SER A 220 -27.58 -11.35 1.00
C SER A 220 -28.11 -12.28 -0.12
N LEU A 221 -28.40 -11.75 -1.32
CA LEU A 221 -28.77 -12.56 -2.48
C LEU A 221 -27.52 -12.97 -3.27
N THR A 222 -27.50 -14.18 -3.82
CA THR A 222 -26.38 -14.62 -4.69
C THR A 222 -26.29 -13.79 -5.97
N VAL A 223 -25.11 -13.75 -6.59
CA VAL A 223 -24.80 -12.99 -7.82
C VAL A 223 -25.78 -13.29 -8.98
N ASP A 224 -26.23 -14.53 -9.07
CA ASP A 224 -27.14 -15.04 -10.12
C ASP A 224 -28.61 -15.11 -9.69
N HIS A 225 -28.96 -14.57 -8.51
CA HIS A 225 -30.36 -14.52 -8.07
C HIS A 225 -31.17 -13.62 -9.02
N PRO A 226 -32.42 -13.99 -9.41
CA PRO A 226 -33.22 -13.18 -10.35
C PRO A 226 -33.43 -11.73 -9.91
N ASP A 227 -33.60 -11.50 -8.61
CA ASP A 227 -33.76 -10.17 -8.01
C ASP A 227 -32.42 -9.46 -7.69
N GLN A 228 -31.27 -10.02 -8.08
CA GLN A 228 -29.97 -9.36 -7.91
C GLN A 228 -29.65 -8.45 -9.11
N SER A 229 -29.18 -7.24 -8.83
CA SER A 229 -28.68 -6.32 -9.85
C SER A 229 -27.49 -5.51 -9.36
N TYR A 230 -26.63 -5.12 -10.30
CA TYR A 230 -25.45 -4.30 -10.07
C TYR A 230 -25.54 -3.04 -10.94
N THR A 231 -25.19 -1.89 -10.36
CA THR A 231 -25.13 -0.60 -11.07
C THR A 231 -23.90 0.18 -10.62
N CYS A 232 -23.32 1.02 -11.47
CA CYS A 232 -22.23 1.88 -11.02
C CYS A 232 -22.79 3.03 -10.18
N GLU A 233 -22.22 3.24 -9.00
CA GLU A 233 -22.63 4.32 -8.12
C GLU A 233 -22.26 5.68 -8.74
N GLY A 234 -23.16 6.67 -8.66
CA GLY A 234 -22.93 7.98 -9.24
C GLY A 234 -23.24 8.11 -10.74
N LEU A 235 -23.81 7.09 -11.39
CA LEU A 235 -24.36 7.21 -12.75
C LEU A 235 -25.35 8.40 -12.82
N GLY A 236 -25.05 9.36 -13.70
CA GLY A 236 -25.85 10.58 -13.88
C GLY A 236 -25.60 11.71 -12.86
N SER A 237 -24.68 11.54 -11.91
CA SER A 237 -24.39 12.56 -10.87
C SER A 237 -23.48 13.71 -11.32
N GLY A 238 -23.01 13.71 -12.57
CA GLY A 238 -22.09 14.71 -13.13
C GLY A 238 -20.60 14.43 -12.86
N GLY A 239 -20.27 13.53 -11.92
CA GLY A 239 -18.93 12.97 -11.75
C GLY A 239 -18.65 11.80 -12.70
N ASN A 240 -17.42 11.28 -12.68
CA ASN A 240 -17.05 10.03 -13.33
C ASN A 240 -17.23 8.84 -12.36
N PRO A 241 -18.16 7.90 -12.63
CA PRO A 241 -18.38 6.73 -11.77
C PRO A 241 -17.51 5.51 -12.14
N PHE A 242 -16.50 5.68 -13.00
CA PHE A 242 -15.77 4.58 -13.64
C PHE A 242 -14.25 4.62 -13.43
N ILE A 243 -13.61 3.44 -13.47
CA ILE A 243 -12.14 3.30 -13.44
C ILE A 243 -11.54 3.57 -14.83
N ASP A 244 -11.39 4.84 -15.21
CA ASP A 244 -10.86 5.25 -16.51
C ASP A 244 -9.35 5.60 -16.50
N ASP A 245 -8.78 5.91 -15.34
CA ASP A 245 -7.39 6.38 -15.18
C ASP A 245 -6.25 5.31 -15.18
N PRO A 246 -4.97 5.73 -15.29
CA PRO A 246 -3.80 4.83 -15.19
C PRO A 246 -3.22 4.71 -13.76
N TYR A 247 -4.04 4.86 -12.71
CA TYR A 247 -3.62 4.78 -11.30
C TYR A 247 -3.98 3.40 -10.70
N GLU A 248 -4.24 3.28 -9.40
CA GLU A 248 -4.39 1.98 -8.72
C GLU A 248 -5.51 1.11 -9.31
N GLY A 249 -6.61 1.74 -9.75
CA GLY A 249 -7.74 1.05 -10.39
C GLY A 249 -7.36 0.29 -11.68
N GLN A 250 -6.25 0.65 -12.33
CA GLN A 250 -5.72 -0.09 -13.48
C GLN A 250 -5.41 -1.56 -13.13
N SER A 251 -5.11 -1.87 -11.87
CA SER A 251 -4.95 -3.25 -11.37
C SER A 251 -6.22 -4.09 -11.54
N PHE A 252 -7.40 -3.53 -11.25
CA PHE A 252 -8.68 -4.23 -11.47
C PHE A 252 -9.00 -4.38 -12.95
N MET A 253 -8.71 -3.34 -13.75
CA MET A 253 -8.86 -3.43 -15.22
C MET A 253 -8.05 -4.59 -15.80
N PHE A 254 -6.79 -4.77 -15.40
CA PHE A 254 -5.99 -5.90 -15.86
C PHE A 254 -6.54 -7.26 -15.41
N PHE A 255 -7.11 -7.37 -14.21
CA PHE A 255 -7.78 -8.61 -13.79
C PHE A 255 -8.97 -8.94 -14.69
N LEU A 256 -9.83 -7.95 -14.97
CA LEU A 256 -10.99 -8.11 -15.84
C LEU A 256 -10.58 -8.40 -17.30
N TYR A 257 -9.59 -7.68 -17.84
CA TYR A 257 -9.08 -7.85 -19.19
C TYR A 257 -8.47 -9.24 -19.42
N LEU A 258 -7.71 -9.77 -18.44
CA LEU A 258 -7.02 -11.06 -18.57
C LEU A 258 -7.91 -12.25 -18.20
N PHE A 259 -8.83 -12.11 -17.24
CA PHE A 259 -9.57 -13.25 -16.67
C PHE A 259 -11.10 -13.11 -16.64
N GLY A 260 -11.66 -11.92 -16.84
CA GLY A 260 -13.11 -11.66 -16.74
C GLY A 260 -13.97 -12.18 -17.89
N SER A 261 -13.48 -13.15 -18.68
CA SER A 261 -14.16 -13.74 -19.85
C SER A 261 -14.68 -12.74 -20.91
N LEU A 262 -14.15 -11.52 -20.96
CA LEU A 262 -14.53 -10.50 -21.94
C LEU A 262 -14.17 -10.91 -23.37
N ASN A 263 -15.06 -10.61 -24.31
CA ASN A 263 -14.80 -10.77 -25.74
C ASN A 263 -13.83 -9.67 -26.24
N GLN A 264 -13.30 -9.83 -27.47
CA GLN A 264 -12.31 -8.90 -28.00
C GLN A 264 -12.83 -7.46 -28.19
N THR A 265 -14.13 -7.26 -28.45
CA THR A 265 -14.73 -5.93 -28.58
C THR A 265 -14.71 -5.20 -27.24
N ASP A 266 -15.13 -5.90 -26.18
CA ASP A 266 -15.14 -5.37 -24.81
C ASP A 266 -13.71 -5.12 -24.27
N LYS A 267 -12.76 -6.00 -24.61
CA LYS A 267 -11.33 -5.81 -24.32
C LYS A 267 -10.75 -4.59 -25.03
N THR A 268 -11.07 -4.38 -26.31
CA THR A 268 -10.66 -3.18 -27.04
C THR A 268 -11.30 -1.95 -26.39
N ALA A 269 -12.62 -1.95 -26.15
CA ALA A 269 -13.34 -0.85 -25.51
C ALA A 269 -12.77 -0.46 -24.14
N LEU A 270 -12.37 -1.43 -23.30
CA LEU A 270 -11.66 -1.18 -22.05
C LEU A 270 -10.41 -0.33 -22.23
N LEU A 271 -9.61 -0.60 -23.26
CA LEU A 271 -8.41 0.19 -23.55
C LEU A 271 -8.79 1.57 -24.11
N GLU A 272 -9.74 1.63 -25.04
CA GLU A 272 -10.15 2.88 -25.69
C GLU A 272 -10.71 3.90 -24.69
N PHE A 273 -11.53 3.43 -23.74
CA PHE A 273 -12.14 4.26 -22.70
C PHE A 273 -11.09 4.90 -21.77
N LYS A 274 -9.93 4.25 -21.58
CA LYS A 274 -8.87 4.69 -20.64
C LYS A 274 -7.82 5.59 -21.29
N ARG A 275 -7.64 5.53 -22.62
CA ARG A 275 -6.67 6.34 -23.37
C ARG A 275 -6.70 7.85 -23.06
N PRO A 276 -7.86 8.51 -22.87
CA PRO A 276 -7.88 9.96 -22.57
C PRO A 276 -7.20 10.36 -21.27
N GLN A 277 -7.10 9.46 -20.28
CA GLN A 277 -6.47 9.74 -18.99
C GLN A 277 -4.97 9.41 -18.95
N LEU A 278 -4.48 8.59 -19.90
CA LEU A 278 -3.04 8.34 -20.02
C LEU A 278 -2.37 9.49 -20.77
N VAL A 279 -1.89 10.49 -20.02
CA VAL A 279 -1.33 11.72 -20.57
C VAL A 279 0.15 11.86 -20.22
N SER A 280 0.97 12.18 -21.22
CA SER A 280 2.36 12.61 -21.02
C SER A 280 2.41 14.11 -20.72
N VAL A 281 3.11 14.50 -19.66
CA VAL A 281 3.45 15.89 -19.33
C VAL A 281 4.93 16.00 -18.97
N ASP A 282 5.50 17.20 -19.11
CA ASP A 282 6.86 17.47 -18.61
C ASP A 282 6.78 18.17 -17.26
N TRP A 283 7.43 17.62 -16.24
CA TRP A 283 7.82 18.41 -15.06
C TRP A 283 8.93 19.38 -15.49
N ALA A 284 8.73 20.67 -15.21
CA ALA A 284 9.67 21.74 -15.56
C ALA A 284 9.90 22.63 -14.33
N MET A 285 11.17 22.79 -13.95
CA MET A 285 11.59 23.55 -12.79
C MET A 285 12.89 24.29 -13.10
N GLN A 286 13.00 25.54 -12.66
CA GLN A 286 14.18 26.36 -12.94
C GLN A 286 15.45 25.72 -12.34
N GLY A 287 16.47 25.52 -13.17
CA GLY A 287 17.73 24.88 -12.77
C GLY A 287 17.80 23.37 -12.99
N TYR A 288 16.71 22.74 -13.44
CA TYR A 288 16.63 21.30 -13.70
C TYR A 288 16.37 21.03 -15.19
N GLN A 289 16.63 19.80 -15.64
CA GLN A 289 16.14 19.35 -16.95
C GLN A 289 14.62 19.16 -16.89
N ASN A 290 13.92 19.42 -18.00
CA ASN A 290 12.52 18.99 -18.13
C ASN A 290 12.46 17.46 -18.10
N VAL A 291 11.59 16.89 -17.26
CA VAL A 291 11.45 15.44 -17.08
C VAL A 291 10.07 15.00 -17.56
N SER A 292 10.01 14.13 -18.58
CA SER A 292 8.73 13.63 -19.10
C SER A 292 8.17 12.54 -18.19
N VAL A 293 6.92 12.69 -17.73
CA VAL A 293 6.23 11.84 -16.75
C VAL A 293 4.80 11.50 -17.18
N GLN A 294 4.19 10.50 -16.55
CA GLN A 294 2.75 10.30 -16.57
C GLN A 294 2.08 11.39 -15.73
N LYS A 295 1.01 12.01 -16.25
CA LYS A 295 0.21 12.96 -15.50
C LYS A 295 -0.53 12.24 -14.37
N GLY A 296 -0.30 12.66 -13.13
CA GLY A 296 -0.97 12.12 -11.95
C GLY A 296 -2.40 12.66 -11.78
N PHE A 297 -3.18 12.08 -10.86
CA PHE A 297 -4.43 12.70 -10.43
C PHE A 297 -4.10 13.93 -9.58
N TRP A 298 -3.40 13.71 -8.48
CA TRP A 298 -2.64 14.71 -7.74
C TRP A 298 -1.13 14.59 -7.96
N PHE A 299 -0.66 13.49 -8.57
CA PHE A 299 0.74 13.02 -8.53
C PHE A 299 1.17 12.57 -7.11
N SER A 300 0.18 12.23 -6.28
CA SER A 300 0.33 11.62 -4.96
C SER A 300 0.99 10.24 -5.10
N ALA A 301 1.94 9.88 -4.22
CA ALA A 301 2.73 8.66 -4.41
C ALA A 301 1.89 7.37 -4.55
N HIS A 302 0.73 7.30 -3.87
CA HIS A 302 -0.17 6.13 -3.92
C HIS A 302 -0.63 5.75 -5.34
N GLU A 303 -0.70 6.71 -6.27
CA GLU A 303 -1.19 6.53 -7.65
C GLU A 303 -0.36 5.50 -8.44
N ASN A 304 0.88 5.24 -8.00
CA ASN A 304 1.77 4.26 -8.63
C ASN A 304 1.72 2.85 -7.97
N TRP A 305 0.85 2.60 -6.98
CA TRP A 305 0.83 1.33 -6.22
C TRP A 305 0.81 0.06 -7.10
N GLY A 306 0.05 0.06 -8.18
CA GLY A 306 -0.02 -1.07 -9.14
C GLY A 306 1.33 -1.45 -9.76
N TRP A 307 2.30 -0.55 -9.80
CA TRP A 307 3.67 -0.79 -10.29
C TRP A 307 4.49 -1.71 -9.37
N MET A 308 4.10 -1.83 -8.10
CA MET A 308 4.71 -2.77 -7.14
C MET A 308 4.12 -4.18 -7.25
N GLN A 309 2.93 -4.30 -7.80
CA GLN A 309 2.18 -5.55 -7.91
C GLN A 309 2.34 -6.22 -9.27
N LEU A 310 2.32 -5.44 -10.36
CA LEU A 310 2.34 -5.92 -11.74
C LEU A 310 3.70 -5.67 -12.41
N PRO A 311 4.12 -6.51 -13.39
CA PRO A 311 5.46 -6.47 -13.99
C PRO A 311 5.71 -5.32 -14.99
N TYR A 312 5.20 -4.10 -14.73
CA TYR A 312 5.38 -2.94 -15.59
C TYR A 312 6.86 -2.65 -15.90
N THR A 313 7.74 -2.74 -14.90
CA THR A 313 9.18 -2.42 -15.02
C THR A 313 9.99 -3.40 -15.86
N ASP A 314 9.38 -4.46 -16.41
CA ASP A 314 10.03 -5.33 -17.40
C ASP A 314 10.13 -4.66 -18.77
N ILE A 315 9.20 -3.75 -19.06
CA ILE A 315 9.17 -2.95 -20.28
C ILE A 315 10.16 -1.78 -20.13
N PRO A 316 11.18 -1.63 -21.00
CA PRO A 316 12.19 -0.57 -20.84
C PRO A 316 11.63 0.85 -20.80
N LEU A 317 10.61 1.14 -21.62
CA LEU A 317 9.91 2.43 -21.60
C LEU A 317 9.31 2.72 -20.21
N MET A 318 8.62 1.74 -19.63
CA MET A 318 7.98 1.87 -18.33
C MET A 318 9.00 2.05 -17.21
N ARG A 319 10.10 1.29 -17.21
CA ARG A 319 11.18 1.46 -16.24
C ARG A 319 11.74 2.89 -16.25
N ASN A 320 12.05 3.42 -17.44
CA ASN A 320 12.56 4.78 -17.59
C ASN A 320 11.50 5.83 -17.18
N LEU A 321 10.22 5.58 -17.47
CA LEU A 321 9.11 6.44 -17.05
C LEU A 321 8.95 6.47 -15.52
N TYR A 322 9.13 5.33 -14.85
CA TYR A 322 9.06 5.23 -13.39
C TYR A 322 10.21 5.97 -12.73
N GLU A 323 11.44 5.77 -13.21
CA GLU A 323 12.60 6.56 -12.77
C GLU A 323 12.35 8.07 -12.98
N ASN A 324 11.79 8.47 -14.12
CA ASN A 324 11.46 9.86 -14.40
C ASN A 324 10.42 10.44 -13.42
N MET A 325 9.38 9.69 -13.06
CA MET A 325 8.39 10.13 -12.07
C MET A 325 9.04 10.42 -10.71
N GLU A 326 10.01 9.59 -10.31
CA GLU A 326 10.72 9.75 -9.03
C GLU A 326 11.87 10.79 -9.10
N ARG A 327 12.48 11.01 -10.27
CA ARG A 327 13.35 12.18 -10.54
C ARG A 327 12.57 13.47 -10.33
N ALA A 328 11.36 13.56 -10.90
CA ALA A 328 10.47 14.71 -10.69
C ALA A 328 10.06 14.84 -9.21
N ARG A 329 9.64 13.75 -8.54
CA ARG A 329 9.18 13.78 -7.14
C ARG A 329 10.26 14.29 -6.18
N THR A 330 11.46 13.72 -6.26
CA THR A 330 12.59 14.10 -5.40
C THR A 330 13.09 15.52 -5.70
N CYS A 331 13.18 15.90 -6.97
CA CYS A 331 13.71 17.22 -7.35
C CYS A 331 12.69 18.36 -7.23
N ASP A 332 11.38 18.09 -7.28
CA ASP A 332 10.35 19.08 -6.96
C ASP A 332 10.41 19.49 -5.48
N SER A 333 10.56 18.50 -4.60
CA SER A 333 10.67 18.70 -3.15
C SER A 333 11.95 19.48 -2.80
N HIS A 334 13.10 19.06 -3.33
CA HIS A 334 14.37 19.78 -3.18
C HIS A 334 14.32 21.21 -3.77
N ALA A 335 13.80 21.40 -4.98
CA ALA A 335 13.69 22.73 -5.60
C ALA A 335 12.79 23.70 -4.82
N LYS A 336 11.74 23.19 -4.18
CA LYS A 336 10.82 23.96 -3.33
C LYS A 336 11.27 24.06 -1.88
N ARG A 337 12.44 23.48 -1.52
CA ARG A 337 13.01 23.45 -0.16
C ARG A 337 12.09 22.78 0.86
N LEU A 338 11.44 21.69 0.45
CA LEU A 338 10.52 20.91 1.28
C LEU A 338 11.27 19.77 1.99
N PRO A 339 11.04 19.55 3.29
CA PRO A 339 11.75 18.52 4.08
C PRO A 339 11.18 17.10 3.90
N GLY A 340 10.27 16.89 2.95
CA GLY A 340 9.65 15.60 2.66
C GLY A 340 8.93 15.62 1.31
N MET A 341 8.23 14.54 0.99
CA MET A 341 7.45 14.40 -0.23
C MET A 341 5.98 14.08 0.08
N PHE A 342 5.11 14.28 -0.91
CA PHE A 342 3.66 14.23 -0.73
C PHE A 342 3.02 12.91 -1.17
N ALA A 343 2.01 12.51 -0.40
CA ALA A 343 1.05 11.48 -0.76
C ALA A 343 -0.23 11.63 0.07
N SER A 344 -1.31 10.98 -0.33
CA SER A 344 -2.64 11.05 0.31
C SER A 344 -2.60 10.47 1.71
N ILE A 345 -3.01 11.20 2.75
CA ILE A 345 -2.65 10.86 4.13
C ILE A 345 -3.62 11.42 5.17
N ASN A 346 -3.69 10.80 6.35
CA ASN A 346 -4.37 11.42 7.49
C ASN A 346 -3.64 12.71 7.92
N ASN A 347 -4.44 13.73 8.23
CA ASN A 347 -3.97 15.02 8.73
C ASN A 347 -3.52 14.90 10.20
N SER A 348 -3.04 16.00 10.76
CA SER A 348 -2.53 16.11 12.12
C SER A 348 -3.55 15.70 13.19
N THR A 349 -3.05 15.31 14.36
CA THR A 349 -3.88 15.04 15.53
C THR A 349 -4.08 16.32 16.34
N ASP A 350 -5.30 16.56 16.81
CA ASP A 350 -5.62 17.72 17.65
C ASP A 350 -5.26 17.50 19.13
N GLN A 351 -5.55 18.51 19.96
CA GLN A 351 -5.32 18.47 21.40
C GLN A 351 -6.18 17.44 22.17
N ASN A 352 -7.21 16.87 21.54
CA ASN A 352 -8.09 15.85 22.12
C ASN A 352 -7.67 14.43 21.73
N GLY A 353 -6.68 14.27 20.84
CA GLY A 353 -6.27 12.98 20.30
C GLY A 353 -7.01 12.56 19.03
N GLU A 354 -7.80 13.45 18.42
CA GLU A 354 -8.57 13.15 17.19
C GLU A 354 -7.81 13.59 15.93
N ILE A 355 -7.87 12.76 14.87
CA ILE A 355 -7.36 13.10 13.54
C ILE A 355 -8.28 14.14 12.91
N ILE A 356 -7.77 15.33 12.57
CA ILE A 356 -8.61 16.47 12.12
C ILE A 356 -9.20 16.32 10.70
N GLY A 357 -8.77 15.32 9.95
CA GLY A 357 -9.28 15.03 8.61
C GLY A 357 -8.33 14.13 7.81
N TYR A 358 -8.67 13.89 6.55
CA TYR A 358 -7.84 13.15 5.59
C TYR A 358 -7.54 14.03 4.37
N ILE A 359 -6.26 14.16 4.03
CA ILE A 359 -5.76 14.96 2.91
C ILE A 359 -5.61 14.03 1.71
N SER A 360 -6.61 14.00 0.82
CA SER A 360 -6.48 13.25 -0.44
C SER A 360 -5.59 14.01 -1.45
N ASN A 361 -5.65 15.33 -1.47
CA ASN A 361 -5.09 16.17 -2.52
C ASN A 361 -3.66 16.64 -2.25
N ALA A 362 -2.75 15.74 -1.87
CA ALA A 362 -1.35 16.03 -1.62
C ALA A 362 -0.43 15.36 -2.67
N GLY A 363 0.24 16.17 -3.50
CA GLY A 363 1.07 15.69 -4.62
C GLY A 363 1.91 16.79 -5.28
N ILE A 364 1.91 16.86 -6.61
CA ILE A 364 2.68 17.84 -7.39
C ILE A 364 1.77 18.53 -8.44
N PRO A 365 1.23 19.73 -8.15
CA PRO A 365 0.22 20.38 -9.00
C PRO A 365 0.64 20.58 -10.47
N ALA A 366 1.93 20.83 -10.73
CA ALA A 366 2.45 21.13 -12.07
C ALA A 366 2.33 19.95 -13.06
N ILE A 367 2.17 18.72 -12.55
CA ILE A 367 2.09 17.47 -13.32
C ILE A 367 0.86 16.63 -12.92
N ALA A 368 -0.13 17.28 -12.32
CA ALA A 368 -1.36 16.70 -11.83
C ALA A 368 -2.59 17.09 -12.68
N ASN A 369 -3.63 16.27 -12.64
CA ASN A 369 -4.96 16.60 -13.17
C ASN A 369 -5.64 17.64 -12.28
N GLN A 370 -5.64 17.36 -10.97
CA GLN A 370 -6.17 18.21 -9.91
C GLN A 370 -5.05 19.10 -9.37
N THR A 371 -5.13 20.40 -9.70
CA THR A 371 -4.07 21.38 -9.39
C THR A 371 -4.26 22.10 -8.06
N VAL A 372 -5.46 22.02 -7.45
CA VAL A 372 -5.73 22.55 -6.11
C VAL A 372 -5.37 21.49 -5.06
N GLN A 373 -4.29 21.74 -4.33
CA GLN A 373 -3.65 20.76 -3.45
C GLN A 373 -3.31 21.35 -2.08
N GLU A 374 -3.44 20.52 -1.04
CA GLU A 374 -2.99 20.80 0.33
C GLU A 374 -1.60 20.19 0.48
N LEU A 375 -0.61 21.05 0.71
CA LEU A 375 0.83 20.74 0.57
C LEU A 375 1.64 21.14 1.81
N ASP A 376 0.99 21.21 2.96
CA ASP A 376 1.60 21.54 4.25
C ASP A 376 1.82 20.31 5.15
N VAL A 377 1.40 19.12 4.73
CA VAL A 377 1.66 17.83 5.39
C VAL A 377 2.44 16.89 4.47
N ILE A 378 3.47 16.24 5.01
CA ILE A 378 4.35 15.27 4.36
C ILE A 378 4.33 13.94 5.12
N THR A 379 4.68 12.85 4.43
CA THR A 379 4.59 11.50 5.01
C THR A 379 5.71 10.56 4.54
N PRO A 380 6.30 9.73 5.41
CA PRO A 380 7.39 8.82 5.06
C PRO A 380 7.05 7.86 3.91
N TYR A 381 5.78 7.50 3.74
CA TYR A 381 5.35 6.55 2.70
C TYR A 381 5.40 7.10 1.27
N SER A 382 5.47 8.43 1.12
CA SER A 382 5.73 9.08 -0.17
C SER A 382 7.01 8.58 -0.87
N THR A 383 7.93 7.95 -0.13
CA THR A 383 9.15 7.33 -0.64
C THR A 383 8.97 5.93 -1.24
N MET A 384 7.81 5.28 -1.12
CA MET A 384 7.64 3.86 -1.47
C MET A 384 8.05 3.53 -2.91
N ASN A 385 7.78 4.44 -3.85
CA ASN A 385 8.14 4.32 -5.25
C ASN A 385 9.64 4.56 -5.46
N THR A 386 10.17 5.58 -4.78
CA THR A 386 11.60 5.93 -4.76
C THR A 386 12.44 4.76 -4.25
N MET A 387 11.96 4.01 -3.26
CA MET A 387 12.63 2.81 -2.74
C MET A 387 12.86 1.73 -3.82
N ILE A 388 11.92 1.57 -4.76
CA ILE A 388 12.02 0.57 -5.83
C ILE A 388 13.02 0.99 -6.90
N VAL A 389 12.97 2.25 -7.32
CA VAL A 389 13.87 2.74 -8.39
C VAL A 389 15.28 3.07 -7.88
N ASN A 390 15.40 3.52 -6.62
CA ASN A 390 16.67 3.85 -5.97
C ASN A 390 16.53 3.80 -4.43
N LYS A 391 16.68 2.60 -3.86
CA LYS A 391 16.58 2.32 -2.41
C LYS A 391 17.34 3.33 -1.53
N THR A 392 18.57 3.69 -1.88
CA THR A 392 19.38 4.62 -1.06
C THR A 392 18.78 6.03 -1.04
N VAL A 393 18.28 6.53 -2.16
CA VAL A 393 17.59 7.84 -2.22
C VAL A 393 16.27 7.81 -1.46
N GLY A 394 15.50 6.72 -1.59
CA GLY A 394 14.26 6.51 -0.82
C GLY A 394 14.51 6.53 0.69
N LEU A 395 15.53 5.80 1.16
CA LEU A 395 15.91 5.76 2.58
C LEU A 395 16.35 7.13 3.12
N LEU A 396 16.99 7.98 2.30
CA LEU A 396 17.40 9.34 2.70
C LEU A 396 16.20 10.28 2.86
N TRP A 397 15.23 10.24 1.95
CA TRP A 397 13.99 11.01 2.11
C TRP A 397 13.14 10.51 3.28
N TRP A 398 13.06 9.19 3.48
CA TRP A 398 12.36 8.59 4.62
C TRP A 398 13.03 8.99 5.94
N TYR A 399 14.36 8.90 6.00
CA TYR A 399 15.18 9.37 7.13
C TYR A 399 14.88 10.82 7.49
N ASN A 400 14.84 11.71 6.51
CA ASN A 400 14.68 13.14 6.74
C ASN A 400 13.32 13.47 7.39
N MET A 401 12.27 12.75 7.00
CA MET A 401 10.94 12.85 7.61
C MET A 401 10.88 12.14 8.97
N ALA A 402 11.45 10.95 9.11
CA ALA A 402 11.44 10.17 10.35
C ALA A 402 12.25 10.84 11.49
N LYS A 403 13.30 11.60 11.15
CA LYS A 403 14.11 12.37 12.10
C LYS A 403 13.31 13.49 12.79
N ALA A 404 12.26 14.01 12.14
CA ALA A 404 11.40 15.06 12.69
C ALA A 404 10.74 14.65 14.02
N ARG A 405 10.34 15.63 14.82
CA ARG A 405 9.69 15.39 16.12
C ARG A 405 8.43 14.56 15.97
N ARG A 406 8.21 13.60 16.88
CA ARG A 406 7.07 12.66 16.88
C ARG A 406 6.89 11.85 15.58
N MET A 407 7.93 11.68 14.76
CA MET A 407 7.87 10.85 13.55
C MET A 407 8.46 9.44 13.72
N GLN A 408 8.79 9.05 14.96
CA GLN A 408 9.06 7.66 15.33
C GLN A 408 8.28 7.27 16.59
N SER A 409 7.62 6.13 16.49
CA SER A 409 6.77 5.42 17.45
C SER A 409 5.43 6.06 17.81
N MET A 410 4.76 5.46 18.79
CA MET A 410 3.46 5.83 19.30
C MET A 410 3.30 5.28 20.73
N PHE A 411 3.17 6.17 21.70
CA PHE A 411 2.18 6.02 22.78
C PHE A 411 1.71 7.43 23.20
N TYR A 412 0.46 7.51 23.67
CA TYR A 412 -0.21 8.77 24.01
C TYR A 412 0.42 9.46 25.23
N ASP A 413 0.54 10.79 25.19
CA ASP A 413 0.98 11.56 26.37
C ASP A 413 -0.09 11.47 27.48
N GLN A 414 0.32 11.00 28.67
CA GLN A 414 -0.47 10.89 29.92
C GLN A 414 -1.40 9.65 30.08
N PRO A 415 -0.86 8.45 30.35
CA PRO A 415 -1.61 7.39 31.01
C PRO A 415 -1.84 7.73 32.50
N PRO A 416 -2.96 7.33 33.14
CA PRO A 416 -3.13 7.50 34.59
C PRO A 416 -2.01 6.81 35.40
N PRO A 417 -1.64 7.28 36.61
CA PRO A 417 -0.49 6.75 37.36
C PRO A 417 -0.51 5.24 37.63
N LEU A 418 -1.71 4.65 37.73
CA LEU A 418 -1.91 3.20 37.89
C LEU A 418 -1.64 2.39 36.61
N LEU A 419 -1.77 3.01 35.43
CA LEU A 419 -1.50 2.39 34.14
C LEU A 419 -0.01 2.46 33.78
N ALA A 420 0.70 3.52 34.19
CA ALA A 420 2.15 3.63 34.05
C ALA A 420 2.91 2.45 34.71
N LEU A 421 2.47 2.02 35.89
CA LEU A 421 3.06 0.87 36.60
C LEU A 421 2.75 -0.49 35.94
N LEU A 422 1.69 -0.57 35.12
CA LEU A 422 1.37 -1.74 34.30
C LEU A 422 2.17 -1.73 32.99
N ILE A 423 2.48 -0.57 32.43
CA ILE A 423 3.28 -0.42 31.20
C ILE A 423 4.75 -0.87 31.43
N GLU A 424 5.33 -0.68 32.62
CA GLU A 424 6.63 -1.29 32.96
C GLU A 424 6.58 -2.83 33.06
N LEU A 425 5.39 -3.42 33.23
CA LEU A 425 5.18 -4.88 33.32
C LEU A 425 4.67 -5.50 32.00
N VAL A 426 4.22 -4.68 31.05
CA VAL A 426 3.60 -5.10 29.78
C VAL A 426 4.26 -4.34 28.64
N ASN A 427 5.17 -5.02 27.94
CA ASN A 427 6.02 -4.55 26.82
C ASN A 427 5.54 -3.26 26.12
N ILE A 428 6.33 -2.19 26.28
CA ILE A 428 6.08 -0.85 25.75
C ILE A 428 5.83 -0.87 24.23
N ASP A 429 4.72 -0.24 23.85
CA ASP A 429 4.22 -0.09 22.50
C ASP A 429 5.03 0.91 21.67
N LEU A 430 5.56 0.44 20.53
CA LEU A 430 6.50 1.16 19.66
C LEU A 430 6.41 0.61 18.23
N TYR A 431 5.93 1.38 17.25
CA TYR A 431 5.49 0.82 15.96
C TYR A 431 6.25 1.27 14.69
N GLY A 432 7.44 1.87 14.81
CA GLY A 432 8.18 2.41 13.66
C GLY A 432 7.80 3.85 13.34
N SER A 433 7.79 4.26 12.07
CA SER A 433 7.38 5.61 11.65
C SER A 433 5.93 5.94 12.05
N SER A 434 5.69 7.22 12.33
CA SER A 434 4.35 7.77 12.53
C SER A 434 3.75 8.21 11.18
N GLU A 435 2.43 8.37 11.12
CA GLU A 435 1.64 8.60 9.89
C GLU A 435 2.12 9.81 9.05
N SER A 436 2.21 11.00 9.64
CA SER A 436 2.53 12.25 8.91
C SER A 436 3.00 13.38 9.82
N THR A 437 3.68 14.37 9.24
CA THR A 437 4.08 15.62 9.91
C THR A 437 3.83 16.83 9.02
N ARG A 438 3.55 17.98 9.64
CA ARG A 438 3.53 19.25 8.90
C ARG A 438 4.95 19.62 8.45
N ILE A 439 5.07 20.25 7.28
CA ILE A 439 6.37 20.72 6.75
C ILE A 439 7.04 21.76 7.66
N ASP A 440 6.22 22.49 8.42
CA ASP A 440 6.60 23.51 9.42
C ASP A 440 6.90 22.92 10.82
N GLY A 441 6.76 21.60 10.99
CA GLY A 441 7.00 20.90 12.25
C GLY A 441 6.02 21.22 13.38
N THR A 442 4.96 22.00 13.14
CA THR A 442 4.04 22.46 14.20
C THR A 442 3.08 21.39 14.71
N ALA A 443 2.81 20.34 13.92
CA ALA A 443 1.97 19.22 14.33
C ALA A 443 2.35 17.92 13.59
N THR A 444 1.96 16.78 14.17
CA THR A 444 2.05 15.45 13.57
C THR A 444 0.70 14.74 13.62
N SER A 445 0.50 13.78 12.72
CA SER A 445 -0.55 12.78 12.88
C SER A 445 -0.03 11.66 13.78
N ALA A 446 -0.53 11.62 15.01
CA ALA A 446 -0.23 10.59 16.00
C ALA A 446 -1.06 9.32 15.72
N PHE A 447 -0.91 8.80 14.50
CA PHE A 447 -1.59 7.62 13.99
C PHE A 447 -0.57 6.65 13.36
N VAL A 448 -1.00 5.40 13.12
CA VAL A 448 -0.27 4.42 12.32
C VAL A 448 -1.26 3.66 11.45
N SER A 449 -1.03 3.63 10.13
CA SER A 449 -1.85 2.89 9.17
C SER A 449 -1.02 1.91 8.33
N TRP A 450 -1.66 0.96 7.66
CA TRP A 450 -0.97 0.13 6.66
C TRP A 450 -0.46 0.97 5.48
N ASP A 451 -1.25 1.96 5.08
CA ASP A 451 -0.96 2.86 3.95
C ASP A 451 0.26 3.75 4.20
N SER A 452 0.45 4.30 5.40
CA SER A 452 1.60 5.17 5.71
C SER A 452 2.90 4.43 6.06
N LYS A 453 2.85 3.10 6.18
CA LYS A 453 3.94 2.30 6.77
C LYS A 453 4.35 1.11 5.93
N VAL A 454 3.43 0.18 5.73
CA VAL A 454 3.70 -1.11 5.12
C VAL A 454 3.84 -0.99 3.60
N THR A 455 3.34 0.09 3.02
CA THR A 455 3.65 0.50 1.63
C THR A 455 5.14 0.76 1.44
N THR A 456 5.78 1.52 2.35
CA THR A 456 7.24 1.71 2.38
C THR A 456 7.97 0.38 2.49
N VAL A 457 7.53 -0.50 3.40
CA VAL A 457 8.12 -1.83 3.59
C VAL A 457 8.04 -2.67 2.31
N ASN A 458 6.92 -2.61 1.58
CA ASN A 458 6.79 -3.29 0.29
C ASN A 458 7.68 -2.69 -0.79
N GLY A 459 7.78 -1.35 -0.88
CA GLY A 459 8.68 -0.68 -1.81
C GLY A 459 10.15 -1.04 -1.54
N LEU A 460 10.55 -1.01 -0.27
CA LEU A 460 11.89 -1.38 0.22
C LEU A 460 12.26 -2.84 -0.10
N LEU A 461 11.27 -3.74 -0.04
CA LEU A 461 11.42 -5.17 -0.35
C LEU A 461 11.23 -5.50 -1.85
N GLY A 462 11.02 -4.49 -2.71
CA GLY A 462 10.94 -4.65 -4.17
C GLY A 462 9.57 -5.10 -4.70
N GLY A 463 8.51 -5.00 -3.90
CA GLY A 463 7.15 -5.38 -4.26
C GLY A 463 6.97 -6.89 -4.52
N VAL A 464 5.91 -7.23 -5.27
CA VAL A 464 5.54 -8.62 -5.61
C VAL A 464 5.47 -8.91 -7.11
N ALA A 465 5.76 -7.91 -7.95
CA ALA A 465 5.77 -8.02 -9.40
C ALA A 465 6.58 -9.22 -9.95
N SER A 466 7.65 -9.64 -9.26
CA SER A 466 8.47 -10.81 -9.63
C SER A 466 7.77 -12.17 -9.44
N LEU A 467 6.87 -12.26 -8.46
CA LEU A 467 6.04 -13.44 -8.20
C LEU A 467 4.84 -13.45 -9.16
N VAL A 468 4.20 -12.29 -9.34
CA VAL A 468 3.11 -12.11 -10.30
C VAL A 468 3.58 -12.45 -11.71
N ARG A 469 4.72 -11.91 -12.17
CA ARG A 469 5.37 -12.27 -13.45
C ARG A 469 5.45 -13.78 -13.68
N ALA A 470 6.08 -14.50 -12.76
CA ALA A 470 6.35 -15.93 -12.93
C ALA A 470 5.06 -16.77 -12.99
N ARG A 471 4.01 -16.35 -12.27
CA ARG A 471 2.71 -16.99 -12.31
C ARG A 471 1.91 -16.61 -13.55
N MET A 472 1.99 -15.36 -14.02
CA MET A 472 1.45 -14.91 -15.31
C MET A 472 2.08 -15.67 -16.48
N GLN A 473 3.39 -15.95 -16.41
CA GLN A 473 4.10 -16.77 -17.39
C GLN A 473 3.57 -18.21 -17.42
N ARG A 474 3.41 -18.86 -16.25
CA ARG A 474 2.83 -20.21 -16.18
C ARG A 474 1.35 -20.27 -16.57
N GLN A 475 0.60 -19.18 -16.45
CA GLN A 475 -0.78 -19.07 -16.91
C GLN A 475 -0.92 -18.57 -18.35
N GLY A 476 0.18 -18.29 -19.06
CA GLY A 476 0.16 -17.85 -20.46
C GLY A 476 -0.37 -16.43 -20.70
N VAL A 477 -0.51 -15.62 -19.64
CA VAL A 477 -1.07 -14.25 -19.70
C VAL A 477 -0.03 -13.13 -19.64
N TYR A 478 1.24 -13.47 -19.38
CA TYR A 478 2.32 -12.49 -19.27
C TYR A 478 2.58 -11.72 -20.57
N GLU A 479 2.71 -12.40 -21.71
CA GLU A 479 2.98 -11.75 -23.00
C GLU A 479 1.85 -10.80 -23.42
N GLU A 480 0.60 -11.16 -23.11
CA GLU A 480 -0.57 -10.30 -23.40
C GLU A 480 -0.56 -9.03 -22.54
N PHE A 481 -0.19 -9.12 -21.25
CA PHE A 481 0.02 -7.95 -20.41
C PHE A 481 1.15 -7.05 -20.96
N ILE A 482 2.31 -7.64 -21.29
CA ILE A 482 3.46 -6.90 -21.82
C ILE A 482 3.09 -6.21 -23.14
N ARG A 483 2.37 -6.89 -24.04
CA ARG A 483 1.86 -6.33 -25.29
C ARG A 483 0.95 -5.14 -25.05
N VAL A 484 -0.09 -5.29 -24.23
CA VAL A 484 -1.07 -4.22 -23.93
C VAL A 484 -0.40 -2.99 -23.33
N VAL A 485 0.46 -3.17 -22.32
CA VAL A 485 1.16 -2.03 -21.69
C VAL A 485 2.13 -1.37 -22.69
N THR A 486 2.88 -2.16 -23.47
CA THR A 486 3.81 -1.62 -24.48
C THR A 486 3.07 -0.83 -25.57
N GLU A 487 1.93 -1.31 -26.03
CA GLU A 487 1.12 -0.61 -27.02
C GLU A 487 0.51 0.68 -26.47
N GLU A 488 -0.20 0.63 -25.33
CA GLU A 488 -0.93 1.80 -24.82
C GLU A 488 0.01 2.90 -24.31
N TYR A 489 1.09 2.56 -23.59
CA TYR A 489 2.10 3.55 -23.21
C TYR A 489 2.98 3.99 -24.39
N GLY A 490 3.27 3.09 -25.35
CA GLY A 490 4.03 3.43 -26.56
C GLY A 490 3.31 4.42 -27.49
N ARG A 491 1.96 4.45 -27.48
CA ARG A 491 1.15 5.48 -28.17
C ARG A 491 1.39 6.88 -27.59
N VAL A 492 1.43 6.97 -26.26
CA VAL A 492 1.48 8.25 -25.52
C VAL A 492 2.91 8.76 -25.36
N PHE A 493 3.86 7.89 -25.01
CA PHE A 493 5.28 8.20 -24.84
C PHE A 493 6.09 7.78 -26.08
N SER A 494 5.59 8.18 -27.25
CA SER A 494 6.15 7.83 -28.57
C SER A 494 7.45 8.57 -28.92
N SER A 495 7.74 9.67 -28.23
CA SER A 495 9.02 10.38 -28.31
C SER A 495 9.96 9.95 -27.17
N PRO A 496 11.30 10.04 -27.34
CA PRO A 496 12.24 9.79 -26.25
C PRO A 496 11.92 10.64 -25.01
N LEU A 497 11.83 9.99 -23.85
CA LEU A 497 11.56 10.66 -22.58
C LEU A 497 12.63 11.72 -22.27
N LYS A 498 12.21 12.94 -21.93
CA LYS A 498 13.13 14.01 -21.51
C LYS A 498 13.58 13.77 -20.07
N GLY A 499 14.74 14.32 -19.70
CA GLY A 499 15.20 14.34 -18.32
C GLY A 499 15.74 13.01 -17.77
N THR A 500 15.92 11.98 -18.60
CA THR A 500 16.49 10.68 -18.17
C THR A 500 17.91 10.78 -17.60
N SER A 501 18.63 11.88 -17.87
CA SER A 501 19.94 12.18 -17.28
C SER A 501 19.90 13.10 -16.04
N GLN A 502 18.72 13.59 -15.64
CA GLN A 502 18.54 14.36 -14.40
C GLN A 502 18.78 13.44 -13.20
N GLY A 503 19.82 13.69 -12.40
CA GLY A 503 20.03 12.94 -11.17
C GLY A 503 18.83 13.07 -10.21
N PHE A 504 18.55 12.01 -9.45
CA PHE A 504 17.62 12.10 -8.31
C PHE A 504 18.16 13.12 -7.30
N CYS A 505 17.26 13.87 -6.68
CA CYS A 505 17.64 14.85 -5.67
C CYS A 505 17.60 14.24 -4.25
N LEU A 506 18.48 14.73 -3.38
CA LEU A 506 18.52 14.37 -1.96
C LEU A 506 17.83 15.47 -1.13
N PRO A 507 17.33 15.17 0.08
CA PRO A 507 16.86 16.21 0.98
C PRO A 507 18.02 17.11 1.43
N ASP A 508 17.80 18.42 1.42
CA ASP A 508 18.75 19.46 1.85
C ASP A 508 18.22 20.34 3.00
N ILE A 509 16.95 20.12 3.41
CA ILE A 509 16.25 20.83 4.49
C ILE A 509 15.60 19.81 5.42
N GLU A 510 15.68 20.02 6.72
CA GLU A 510 15.02 19.20 7.75
C GLU A 510 13.69 19.85 8.20
N VAL A 511 12.78 19.07 8.78
CA VAL A 511 11.56 19.61 9.41
C VAL A 511 11.96 20.47 10.62
N GLU A 512 11.36 21.65 10.77
CA GLU A 512 11.71 22.60 11.82
C GLU A 512 11.35 22.08 13.22
N ASP A 513 12.26 22.21 14.20
CA ASP A 513 11.96 21.92 15.61
C ASP A 513 11.40 23.16 16.29
N VAL A 514 10.09 23.32 16.19
CA VAL A 514 9.32 24.41 16.82
C VAL A 514 8.88 24.08 18.26
N GLY A 515 9.47 23.06 18.90
CA GLY A 515 9.20 22.67 20.28
C GLY A 515 8.20 21.53 20.47
N LEU A 516 7.87 20.77 19.42
CA LEU A 516 7.22 19.47 19.59
C LEU A 516 8.15 18.51 20.33
N VAL A 517 7.62 17.81 21.33
CA VAL A 517 8.39 16.82 22.12
C VAL A 517 8.10 15.41 21.58
N ASP A 518 9.15 14.63 21.35
CA ASP A 518 9.05 13.22 20.95
C ASP A 518 8.22 12.39 21.94
N PHE A 519 7.55 11.33 21.48
CA PHE A 519 6.81 10.44 22.37
C PHE A 519 7.72 9.91 23.48
N THR A 520 7.25 9.92 24.73
CA THR A 520 8.06 9.60 25.92
C THR A 520 8.65 8.19 25.90
N THR A 521 8.04 7.28 25.14
CA THR A 521 8.51 5.89 24.94
C THR A 521 9.63 5.77 23.89
N CYS A 522 9.92 6.82 23.11
CA CYS A 522 10.87 6.82 21.99
C CYS A 522 11.59 8.15 21.85
N GLN A 523 12.50 8.41 22.78
CA GLN A 523 13.39 9.57 22.76
C GLN A 523 14.85 9.11 22.57
N VAL A 524 15.78 10.06 22.51
CA VAL A 524 17.23 9.83 22.34
C VAL A 524 17.89 9.42 23.65
#